data_AF-A0A7C5T4X8-F1
#
_entry.id   AF-A0A7C5T4X8-F1
#
_cell.length_a   1.000
_cell.length_b   1.000
_cell.length_c   1.000
_cell.angle_alpha   90.00
_cell.angle_beta   90.00
_cell.angle_gamma   90.00
#
_symmetry.space_group_name_H-M   'P 1'
#
loop_
_entity.id
_entity.type
_entity.pdbx_description
1 polymer ?
#
loop_
_entity_poly.entity_id
_entity_poly.type
_entity_poly.pdbx_seq_one_letter_code
_entity_poly.pdbx_strand_id
1 'polypeptide(L)'
;MLWIGFVSKLRALGPFTLLLTLIALATLSNHSVASQDPCSPGALSEVVRSLEELSSKFVDVGEAVEYLDQLLKACNGGDVDRASFIYSKLAETLSTLREYSERRFREVIAYRIAYTVFLALLPPLTYILLPRVYLYLWYLSRRRWAVVKRK
;
A
#
# COMPACT_ATOMS: atom_id res chain seq x y z
N MET A 1 4.17 35.72 37.23
CA MET A 1 2.79 35.64 36.68
C MET A 1 2.83 35.49 35.16
N LEU A 2 3.25 34.31 34.66
CA LEU A 2 3.50 34.10 33.22
C LEU A 2 3.22 32.64 32.85
N TRP A 3 2.09 32.08 33.33
CA TRP A 3 1.81 30.64 33.20
C TRP A 3 0.34 30.28 32.95
N ILE A 4 -0.48 31.23 32.47
CA ILE A 4 -1.92 30.99 32.23
C ILE A 4 -2.30 31.16 30.73
N GLY A 5 -1.39 31.67 29.89
CA GLY A 5 -1.68 31.94 28.47
C GLY A 5 -1.53 30.76 27.50
N PHE A 6 -0.90 29.65 27.90
CA PHE A 6 -0.51 28.59 26.94
C PHE A 6 -1.57 27.49 26.73
N VAL A 7 -2.56 27.39 27.62
CA VAL A 7 -3.55 26.30 27.59
C VAL A 7 -4.68 26.55 26.57
N SER A 8 -4.93 27.79 26.15
CA SER A 8 -6.04 28.08 25.22
C SER A 8 -5.72 27.77 23.75
N LYS A 9 -4.44 27.59 23.38
CA LYS A 9 -4.04 27.30 21.99
C LYS A 9 -4.16 25.83 21.59
N LEU A 10 -4.35 24.90 22.55
CA LEU A 10 -4.50 23.46 22.25
C LEU A 10 -5.93 23.02 21.92
N ARG A 11 -6.94 23.89 22.05
CA ARG A 11 -8.36 23.52 21.79
C ARG A 11 -8.75 23.45 20.31
N ALA A 12 -7.91 23.91 19.39
CA ALA A 12 -8.20 23.92 17.95
C ALA A 12 -7.69 22.67 17.19
N LEU A 13 -7.01 21.74 17.86
CA LEU A 13 -6.47 20.50 17.27
C LEU A 13 -7.27 19.24 17.65
N GLY A 14 -8.50 19.43 18.13
CA GLY A 14 -9.29 18.46 18.90
C GLY A 14 -9.76 17.17 18.20
N PRO A 15 -10.24 17.16 16.94
CA PRO A 15 -10.81 15.92 16.38
C PRO A 15 -9.85 15.12 15.47
N PHE A 16 -8.92 15.77 14.78
CA PHE A 16 -8.10 15.09 13.75
C PHE A 16 -6.94 14.26 14.33
N THR A 17 -6.37 14.69 15.46
CA THR A 17 -5.24 13.99 16.08
C THR A 17 -5.69 12.74 16.84
N LEU A 18 -6.88 12.77 17.47
CA LEU A 18 -7.47 11.61 18.15
C LEU A 18 -7.93 10.51 17.18
N LEU A 19 -8.36 10.89 15.97
CA LEU A 19 -8.79 9.93 14.95
C LEU A 19 -7.58 9.19 14.34
N LEU A 20 -6.45 9.88 14.18
CA LEU A 20 -5.18 9.29 13.71
C LEU A 20 -4.56 8.32 14.73
N THR A 21 -4.65 8.62 16.03
CA THR A 21 -4.14 7.72 17.07
C THR A 21 -5.02 6.49 17.27
N LEU A 22 -6.35 6.61 17.10
CA LEU A 22 -7.26 5.46 17.13
C LEU A 22 -7.05 4.49 15.95
N ILE A 23 -6.77 5.01 14.75
CA ILE A 23 -6.43 4.16 13.59
C ILE A 23 -5.10 3.44 13.82
N ALA A 24 -4.10 4.12 14.40
CA ALA A 24 -2.81 3.51 14.71
C ALA A 24 -2.92 2.39 15.77
N LEU A 25 -3.77 2.56 16.79
CA LEU A 25 -3.94 1.56 17.85
C LEU A 25 -4.69 0.30 17.36
N ALA A 26 -5.61 0.44 16.40
CA ALA A 26 -6.31 -0.68 15.78
C ALA A 26 -5.40 -1.57 14.92
N THR A 27 -4.26 -1.04 14.45
CA THR A 27 -3.31 -1.81 13.63
C THR A 27 -2.33 -2.67 14.44
N LEU A 28 -2.27 -2.53 15.76
CA LEU A 28 -1.29 -3.26 16.60
C LEU A 28 -1.84 -4.52 17.30
N SER A 29 -3.13 -4.85 17.19
CA SER A 29 -3.72 -5.93 18.01
C SER A 29 -3.72 -7.33 17.39
N ASN A 30 -3.19 -7.52 16.18
CA ASN A 30 -3.15 -8.85 15.57
C ASN A 30 -1.70 -9.27 15.41
N HIS A 31 -1.24 -10.19 16.26
CA HIS A 31 -0.44 -11.37 15.90
C HIS A 31 -0.09 -12.13 17.19
N SER A 32 -1.06 -12.90 17.70
CA SER A 32 -0.76 -13.97 18.65
C SER A 32 -0.08 -15.10 17.89
N VAL A 33 1.26 -15.15 17.96
CA VAL A 33 2.05 -16.32 17.55
C VAL A 33 1.85 -17.37 18.64
N ALA A 34 0.75 -18.13 18.54
CA ALA A 34 0.57 -19.34 19.31
C ALA A 34 1.38 -20.45 18.63
N SER A 35 2.30 -21.06 19.37
CA SER A 35 2.99 -22.30 18.97
C SER A 35 1.95 -23.42 18.87
N GLN A 36 1.35 -23.57 17.69
CA GLN A 36 0.38 -24.62 17.40
C GLN A 36 1.04 -25.74 16.62
N ASP A 37 0.67 -26.97 16.96
CA ASP A 37 1.01 -28.16 16.19
C ASP A 37 0.79 -27.87 14.69
N PRO A 38 1.77 -28.21 13.83
CA PRO A 38 1.72 -27.87 12.40
C PRO A 38 0.56 -28.55 11.67
N CYS A 39 0.03 -29.63 12.25
CA CYS A 39 -1.13 -30.38 11.73
C CYS A 39 -2.45 -30.02 12.43
N SER A 40 -2.45 -29.03 13.33
CA SER A 40 -3.70 -28.56 13.91
C SER A 40 -4.54 -27.84 12.85
N PRO A 41 -5.88 -28.02 12.85
CA PRO A 41 -6.76 -27.35 11.90
C PRO A 41 -6.68 -25.82 12.01
N GLY A 42 -6.32 -25.30 13.20
CA GLY A 42 -6.09 -23.87 13.42
C GLY A 42 -4.89 -23.33 12.64
N ALA A 43 -3.73 -23.98 12.77
CA ALA A 43 -2.51 -23.56 12.07
C ALA A 43 -2.69 -23.61 10.54
N LEU A 44 -3.31 -24.67 10.01
CA LEU A 44 -3.63 -24.80 8.59
C LEU A 44 -4.56 -23.69 8.10
N SER A 45 -5.59 -23.34 8.88
CA SER A 45 -6.53 -22.28 8.51
C SER A 45 -5.86 -20.89 8.45
N GLU A 46 -4.92 -20.60 9.37
CA GLU A 46 -4.20 -19.32 9.38
C GLU A 46 -3.24 -19.20 8.20
N VAL A 47 -2.58 -20.29 7.83
CA VAL A 47 -1.70 -20.37 6.66
C VAL A 47 -2.51 -20.16 5.38
N VAL A 48 -3.63 -20.86 5.21
CA VAL A 48 -4.52 -20.70 4.04
C VAL A 48 -5.03 -19.27 3.94
N ARG A 49 -5.47 -18.68 5.07
CA ARG A 49 -5.92 -17.29 5.13
C ARG A 49 -4.81 -16.30 4.75
N SER A 50 -3.58 -16.56 5.19
CA SER A 50 -2.41 -15.75 4.82
C SER A 50 -2.14 -15.86 3.31
N LEU A 51 -2.18 -17.06 2.75
CA LEU A 51 -2.05 -17.29 1.31
C LEU A 51 -3.13 -16.56 0.50
N GLU A 52 -4.38 -16.59 0.95
CA GLU A 52 -5.49 -15.86 0.32
C GLU A 52 -5.27 -14.34 0.38
N GLU A 53 -4.79 -13.81 1.51
CA GLU A 53 -4.43 -12.40 1.63
C GLU A 53 -3.28 -12.02 0.69
N LEU A 54 -2.22 -12.82 0.59
CA LEU A 54 -1.12 -12.58 -0.34
C LEU A 54 -1.55 -12.68 -1.80
N SER A 55 -2.41 -13.65 -2.14
CA SER A 55 -3.00 -13.78 -3.47
C SER A 55 -3.82 -12.54 -3.85
N SER A 56 -4.62 -12.01 -2.91
CA SER A 56 -5.41 -10.78 -3.12
C SER A 56 -4.54 -9.54 -3.38
N LYS A 57 -3.27 -9.56 -2.95
CA LYS A 57 -2.29 -8.49 -3.17
C LYS A 57 -1.51 -8.63 -4.48
N PHE A 58 -1.97 -9.48 -5.42
CA PHE A 58 -1.37 -9.70 -6.75
C PHE A 58 0.06 -10.25 -6.71
N VAL A 59 0.36 -11.09 -5.73
CA VAL A 59 1.65 -11.81 -5.65
C VAL A 59 1.46 -13.23 -6.17
N ASP A 60 2.44 -13.73 -6.92
CA ASP A 60 2.45 -15.13 -7.37
C ASP A 60 2.74 -16.04 -6.16
N VAL A 61 1.76 -16.85 -5.80
CA VAL A 61 1.79 -17.70 -4.60
C VAL A 61 1.98 -19.18 -4.94
N GLY A 62 2.26 -19.51 -6.21
CA GLY A 62 2.33 -20.89 -6.71
C GLY A 62 3.27 -21.78 -5.90
N GLU A 63 4.44 -21.27 -5.54
CA GLU A 63 5.45 -22.02 -4.77
C GLU A 63 4.98 -22.30 -3.33
N ALA A 64 4.31 -21.34 -2.68
CA ALA A 64 3.78 -21.52 -1.33
C ALA A 64 2.55 -22.44 -1.29
N VAL A 65 1.75 -22.50 -2.36
CA VAL A 65 0.67 -23.47 -2.51
C VAL A 65 1.22 -24.90 -2.62
N GLU A 66 2.34 -25.07 -3.34
CA GLU A 66 3.01 -26.39 -3.44
C GLU A 66 3.54 -26.87 -2.08
N TYR A 67 4.16 -25.99 -1.29
CA TYR A 67 4.61 -26.31 0.07
C TYR A 67 3.44 -26.64 1.01
N LEU A 68 2.28 -25.98 0.85
CA LEU A 68 1.08 -26.31 1.62
C LEU A 68 0.53 -27.70 1.27
N ASP A 69 0.52 -28.09 -0.01
CA ASP A 69 0.10 -29.44 -0.44
C ASP A 69 1.06 -30.52 0.11
N GLN A 70 2.37 -30.24 0.11
CA GLN A 70 3.36 -31.13 0.74
C GLN A 70 3.16 -31.25 2.26
N LEU A 71 2.80 -30.16 2.93
CA LEU A 71 2.49 -30.16 4.36
C LEU A 71 1.25 -31.01 4.67
N LEU A 72 0.17 -30.83 3.90
CA LEU A 72 -1.06 -31.63 4.03
C LEU A 72 -0.79 -33.13 3.82
N LYS A 73 0.04 -33.48 2.84
CA LYS A 73 0.47 -34.87 2.61
C LYS A 73 1.28 -35.43 3.78
N ALA A 74 2.19 -34.66 4.36
CA ALA A 74 2.98 -35.08 5.51
C ALA A 74 2.13 -35.26 6.77
N CYS A 75 1.18 -34.35 7.03
CA CYS A 75 0.23 -34.46 8.14
C CYS A 75 -0.71 -35.66 7.99
N ASN A 76 -1.21 -35.93 6.77
CA ASN A 76 -2.04 -37.11 6.51
C ASN A 76 -1.25 -38.43 6.62
N GLY A 77 0.07 -38.39 6.40
CA GLY A 77 0.97 -39.54 6.61
C GLY A 77 1.36 -39.79 8.07
N GLY A 78 0.97 -38.92 9.01
CA GLY A 78 1.35 -39.00 10.42
C GLY A 78 2.82 -38.67 10.70
N ASP A 79 3.52 -38.10 9.71
CA ASP A 79 4.97 -37.89 9.73
C ASP A 79 5.27 -36.49 10.29
N VAL A 80 5.15 -36.35 11.62
CA VAL A 80 5.14 -35.05 12.34
C VAL A 80 6.46 -34.28 12.17
N ASP A 81 7.60 -34.98 12.18
CA ASP A 81 8.92 -34.36 12.01
C ASP A 81 9.05 -33.74 10.62
N ARG A 82 8.60 -34.47 9.60
CA ARG A 82 8.59 -33.99 8.21
C ARG A 82 7.62 -32.83 8.01
N ALA A 83 6.45 -32.89 8.65
CA ALA A 83 5.47 -31.81 8.62
C ALA A 83 6.02 -30.54 9.29
N SER A 84 6.72 -30.67 10.42
CA SER A 84 7.32 -29.52 11.11
C SER A 84 8.38 -28.81 10.27
N PHE A 85 9.21 -29.57 9.55
CA PHE A 85 10.24 -29.03 8.66
C PHE A 85 9.65 -28.34 7.43
N ILE A 86 8.59 -28.91 6.85
CA ILE A 86 7.87 -28.28 5.73
C ILE A 86 7.17 -27.01 6.21
N TYR A 87 6.57 -27.03 7.41
CA TYR A 87 5.93 -25.86 7.99
C TYR A 87 6.92 -24.71 8.23
N SER A 88 8.11 -24.98 8.77
CA SER A 88 9.13 -23.93 8.96
C SER A 88 9.57 -23.32 7.64
N LYS A 89 9.76 -24.15 6.59
CA LYS A 89 10.07 -23.65 5.24
C LYS A 89 8.93 -22.81 4.68
N LEU A 90 7.69 -23.27 4.82
CA LEU A 90 6.52 -22.53 4.37
C LEU A 90 6.41 -21.18 5.10
N ALA A 91 6.65 -21.14 6.40
CA ALA A 91 6.63 -19.90 7.18
C ALA A 91 7.71 -18.91 6.72
N GLU A 92 8.91 -19.39 6.38
CA GLU A 92 10.00 -18.58 5.82
C GLU A 92 9.69 -18.07 4.40
N THR A 93 9.13 -18.93 3.55
CA THR A 93 8.64 -18.53 2.22
C THR A 93 7.51 -17.50 2.34
N LEU A 94 6.56 -17.68 3.27
CA LEU A 94 5.48 -16.72 3.50
C LEU A 94 6.00 -15.38 4.03
N SER A 95 6.99 -15.37 4.92
CA SER A 95 7.55 -14.12 5.45
C SER A 95 8.29 -13.33 4.38
N THR A 96 9.10 -14.01 3.56
CA THR A 96 9.81 -13.40 2.42
C THR A 96 8.85 -12.89 1.35
N LEU A 97 7.82 -13.68 0.99
CA LEU A 97 6.77 -13.23 0.07
C LEU A 97 5.99 -12.05 0.65
N ARG A 98 5.75 -12.02 1.96
CA ARG A 98 5.03 -10.92 2.61
C ARG A 98 5.85 -9.62 2.54
N GLU A 99 7.15 -9.68 2.83
CA GLU A 99 8.04 -8.53 2.70
C GLU A 99 8.13 -8.03 1.24
N TYR A 100 8.24 -8.96 0.29
CA TYR A 100 8.21 -8.65 -1.14
C TYR A 100 6.86 -8.02 -1.55
N SER A 101 5.75 -8.58 -1.06
CA SER A 101 4.38 -8.13 -1.35
C SER A 101 4.17 -6.70 -0.88
N GLU A 102 4.61 -6.33 0.33
CA GLU A 102 4.36 -4.99 0.85
C GLU A 102 5.10 -3.91 0.05
N ARG A 103 6.31 -4.22 -0.42
CA ARG A 103 7.08 -3.29 -1.25
C ARG A 103 6.40 -3.12 -2.61
N ARG A 104 6.03 -4.23 -3.25
CA ARG A 104 5.42 -4.20 -4.59
C ARG A 104 4.01 -3.63 -4.58
N PHE A 105 3.21 -3.97 -3.58
CA PHE A 105 1.85 -3.46 -3.39
C PHE A 105 1.85 -1.94 -3.21
N ARG A 106 2.79 -1.40 -2.44
CA ARG A 106 2.96 0.06 -2.28
C ARG A 106 3.27 0.74 -3.60
N GLU A 107 4.15 0.18 -4.42
CA GLU A 107 4.47 0.74 -5.74
C GLU A 107 3.25 0.76 -6.67
N VAL A 108 2.52 -0.36 -6.76
CA VAL A 108 1.34 -0.48 -7.62
C VAL A 108 0.23 0.48 -7.18
N ILE A 109 -0.02 0.57 -5.87
CA ILE A 109 -1.02 1.48 -5.32
C ILE A 109 -0.59 2.93 -5.52
N ALA A 110 0.66 3.27 -5.22
CA ALA A 110 1.18 4.62 -5.41
C ALA A 110 1.03 5.05 -6.88
N TYR A 111 1.33 4.16 -7.82
CA TYR A 111 1.15 4.43 -9.25
C TYR A 111 -0.31 4.67 -9.61
N ARG A 112 -1.25 3.82 -9.13
CA ARG A 112 -2.68 3.99 -9.38
C ARG A 112 -3.22 5.30 -8.81
N ILE A 113 -2.85 5.64 -7.58
CA ILE A 113 -3.26 6.90 -6.94
C ILE A 113 -2.67 8.10 -7.67
N ALA A 114 -1.37 8.06 -8.01
CA ALA A 114 -0.73 9.14 -8.75
C ALA A 114 -1.41 9.36 -10.11
N TYR A 115 -1.75 8.28 -10.82
CA TYR A 115 -2.43 8.33 -12.10
C TYR A 115 -3.84 8.91 -11.99
N THR A 116 -4.64 8.50 -11.02
CA THR A 116 -5.99 9.04 -10.82
C THR A 116 -5.98 10.51 -10.42
N VAL A 117 -5.07 10.91 -9.53
CA VAL A 117 -4.88 12.32 -9.15
C VAL A 117 -4.44 13.15 -10.35
N PHE A 118 -3.52 12.63 -11.18
CA PHE A 118 -3.08 13.31 -12.41
C PHE A 118 -4.24 13.53 -13.39
N LEU A 119 -5.06 12.50 -13.63
CA LEU A 119 -6.23 12.61 -14.50
C LEU A 119 -7.28 13.57 -13.94
N ALA A 120 -7.52 13.55 -12.63
CA ALA A 120 -8.46 14.45 -11.98
C ALA A 120 -8.00 15.92 -12.03
N LEU A 121 -6.68 16.15 -11.99
CA LEU A 121 -6.09 17.48 -12.11
C LEU A 121 -6.06 17.99 -13.56
N LEU A 122 -6.17 17.12 -14.55
CA LEU A 122 -6.02 17.49 -15.95
C LEU A 122 -7.07 18.55 -16.38
N PRO A 123 -8.39 18.39 -16.15
CA PRO A 123 -9.38 19.40 -16.52
C PRO A 123 -9.13 20.81 -15.92
N PRO A 124 -8.93 20.98 -14.60
CA PRO A 124 -8.68 22.30 -14.03
C PRO A 124 -7.34 22.90 -14.49
N LEU A 125 -6.29 22.07 -14.65
CA LEU A 125 -5.02 22.55 -15.21
C LEU A 125 -5.23 23.12 -16.61
N THR A 126 -5.98 22.40 -17.45
CA THR A 126 -6.24 22.81 -18.83
C THR A 126 -7.01 24.14 -18.85
N TYR A 127 -8.03 24.29 -18.00
CA TYR A 127 -8.82 25.53 -17.93
C TYR A 127 -7.99 26.76 -17.56
N ILE A 128 -6.97 26.60 -16.72
CA ILE A 128 -6.10 27.71 -16.26
C ILE A 128 -4.93 27.96 -17.22
N LEU A 129 -4.26 26.91 -17.71
CA LEU A 129 -3.09 27.06 -18.58
C LEU A 129 -3.47 27.54 -19.99
N LEU A 130 -4.54 27.01 -20.56
CA LEU A 130 -4.91 27.24 -21.95
C LEU A 130 -5.10 28.74 -22.29
N PRO A 131 -5.82 29.57 -21.52
CA PRO A 131 -5.93 31.00 -21.82
C PRO A 131 -4.59 31.74 -21.74
N ARG A 132 -3.69 31.36 -20.82
CA ARG A 132 -2.36 31.97 -20.71
C ARG A 132 -1.45 31.59 -21.87
N VAL A 133 -1.42 30.30 -22.23
CA VAL A 133 -0.65 29.79 -23.37
C VAL A 133 -1.18 30.40 -24.67
N TYR A 134 -2.49 30.50 -24.82
CA TYR A 134 -3.13 31.14 -25.97
C TYR A 134 -2.70 32.60 -26.12
N LEU A 135 -2.76 33.40 -25.05
CA LEU A 135 -2.32 34.80 -25.08
C LEU A 135 -0.84 34.94 -25.41
N TYR A 136 0.01 34.06 -24.84
CA TYR A 136 1.43 34.06 -25.11
C TYR A 136 1.73 33.75 -26.59
N LEU A 137 1.11 32.70 -27.14
CA LEU A 137 1.25 32.33 -28.55
C LEU A 137 0.73 33.44 -29.48
N TRP A 138 -0.42 34.04 -29.14
CA TRP A 138 -0.98 35.17 -29.89
C TRP A 138 -0.02 36.35 -29.93
N TYR A 139 0.56 36.72 -28.79
CA TYR A 139 1.53 37.81 -28.69
C TYR A 139 2.81 37.52 -29.48
N LEU A 140 3.32 36.28 -29.40
CA LEU A 140 4.50 35.85 -30.15
C LEU A 140 4.26 35.93 -31.66
N SER A 141 3.07 35.51 -32.12
CA SER A 141 2.66 35.58 -33.52
C SER A 141 2.61 37.04 -34.02
N ARG A 142 1.97 37.93 -33.25
CA ARG A 142 1.84 39.37 -33.55
C ARG A 142 3.19 40.09 -33.71
N ARG A 143 4.21 39.73 -32.92
CA ARG A 143 5.53 40.40 -32.99
C ARG A 143 6.23 40.22 -34.33
N ARG A 144 5.94 39.16 -35.08
CA ARG A 144 6.53 38.91 -36.41
C ARG A 144 5.92 39.76 -37.52
N TRP A 145 4.84 40.49 -37.24
CA TRP A 145 4.10 41.30 -38.21
C TRP A 145 4.40 42.80 -38.11
N ALA A 146 5.38 43.20 -37.30
CA ALA A 146 5.84 44.58 -37.26
C ALA A 146 6.55 44.92 -38.58
N VAL A 147 5.79 45.46 -39.52
CA VAL A 147 6.21 45.85 -40.87
C VAL A 147 7.41 46.79 -40.79
N VAL A 148 8.53 46.36 -41.38
CA VAL A 148 9.69 47.20 -41.64
C VAL A 148 9.24 48.37 -42.50
N LYS A 149 9.20 49.59 -41.94
CA LYS A 149 8.95 50.78 -42.76
C LYS A 149 10.16 50.98 -43.67
N ARG A 150 9.96 50.81 -44.99
CA ARG A 150 10.93 51.26 -46.00
C ARG A 150 10.96 52.78 -45.96
N LYS A 151 12.14 53.34 -45.68
CA LYS A 151 12.47 54.73 -45.96
C LYS A 151 12.73 54.89 -47.45
#